data_AF-A0A1Z5TGB7-F1
#
_entry.id   AF-A0A1Z5TGB7-F1
#
_cell.length_a   1.000
_cell.length_b   1.000
_cell.length_c   1.000
_cell.angle_alpha   90.00
_cell.angle_beta   90.00
_cell.angle_gamma   90.00
#
_symmetry.space_group_name_H-M   'P 1'
#
loop_
_entity.id
_entity.type
_entity.pdbx_description
1 polymer ?
#
loop_
_entity_poly.entity_id
_entity_poly.type
_entity_poly.pdbx_seq_one_letter_code
_entity_poly.pdbx_strand_id
1 'polypeptide(L)'
;MESKVLVNEEEYLRSFKCELMEVVYAWTQGASFAAICKMTDVYEGSLIRLFRRLEELLRQIAQASKVMGSEELEQKFEAALGKVRRDIVAAQSLYL
;
A
#
# COMPACT_ATOMS: atom_id res chain seq x y z
N MET A 1 17.44 10.54 -27.07
CA MET A 1 16.92 9.21 -27.44
C MET A 1 16.20 8.71 -26.22
N GLU A 2 14.86 8.65 -26.26
CA GLU A 2 14.13 7.70 -25.43
C GLU A 2 14.88 6.37 -25.51
N SER A 3 15.28 5.83 -24.35
CA SER A 3 15.91 4.51 -24.26
C SER A 3 15.13 3.60 -25.19
N LYS A 4 15.78 2.91 -26.15
CA LYS A 4 15.16 2.10 -27.23
C LYS A 4 14.39 0.86 -26.72
N VAL A 5 13.71 1.01 -25.60
CA VAL A 5 12.90 0.04 -24.90
C VAL A 5 11.52 0.11 -25.53
N LEU A 6 11.01 -1.05 -25.93
CA LEU A 6 9.66 -1.19 -26.46
C LEU A 6 8.69 -1.18 -25.28
N VAL A 7 8.31 0.00 -24.80
CA VAL A 7 7.27 0.18 -23.79
C VAL A 7 6.03 0.75 -24.48
N ASN A 8 4.89 0.06 -24.34
CA ASN A 8 3.61 0.64 -24.70
C ASN A 8 3.16 1.56 -23.56
N GLU A 9 3.06 2.86 -23.85
CA GLU A 9 2.71 3.88 -22.84
C GLU A 9 1.32 3.65 -22.24
N GLU A 10 0.32 3.32 -23.05
CA GLU A 10 -1.04 3.08 -22.58
C GLU A 10 -1.10 1.86 -21.65
N GLU A 11 -0.38 0.79 -22.00
CA GLU A 11 -0.31 -0.42 -21.18
C GLU A 11 0.37 -0.13 -19.83
N TYR A 12 1.46 0.64 -19.85
CA TYR A 12 2.15 1.06 -18.63
C TYR A 12 1.23 1.87 -17.70
N LEU A 13 0.49 2.84 -18.24
CA LEU A 13 -0.45 3.65 -17.45
C LEU A 13 -1.62 2.82 -16.90
N ARG A 14 -2.14 1.87 -17.68
CA ARG A 14 -3.22 0.96 -17.25
C ARG A 14 -2.78 -0.04 -16.17
N SER A 15 -1.47 -0.23 -15.96
CA SER A 15 -0.96 -1.15 -14.93
C SER A 15 -1.25 -0.65 -13.50
N PHE A 16 -1.47 0.65 -13.30
CA PHE A 16 -1.78 1.24 -12.00
C PHE A 16 -3.27 1.12 -11.67
N LYS A 17 -3.59 0.33 -10.64
CA LYS A 17 -4.98 0.12 -10.19
C LYS A 17 -5.38 1.14 -9.14
N CYS A 18 -6.06 2.21 -9.56
CA CYS A 18 -6.50 3.29 -8.67
C CYS A 18 -7.81 2.99 -7.91
N GLU A 19 -8.51 1.91 -8.26
CA GLU A 19 -9.83 1.54 -7.72
C GLU A 19 -9.85 1.34 -6.20
N LEU A 20 -8.69 1.02 -5.60
CA LEU A 20 -8.56 0.75 -4.16
C LEU A 20 -8.07 1.96 -3.35
N MET A 21 -7.90 3.13 -3.99
CA MET A 21 -7.44 4.34 -3.30
C MET A 21 -8.37 4.74 -2.15
N GLU A 22 -9.68 4.75 -2.38
CA GLU A 22 -10.67 5.12 -1.36
C GLU A 22 -10.72 4.08 -0.22
N VAL A 23 -10.57 2.80 -0.55
CA VAL A 23 -10.54 1.69 0.41
C VAL A 23 -9.35 1.84 1.37
N VAL A 24 -8.15 2.08 0.82
CA VAL A 24 -6.94 2.29 1.61
C VAL A 24 -7.05 3.57 2.44
N TYR A 25 -7.57 4.66 1.86
CA TYR A 25 -7.78 5.89 2.60
C TYR A 25 -8.71 5.68 3.80
N ALA A 26 -9.88 5.09 3.60
CA ALA A 26 -10.84 4.81 4.66
C ALA A 26 -10.23 3.91 5.76
N TRP A 27 -9.43 2.91 5.38
CA TRP A 27 -8.68 2.08 6.31
C TRP A 27 -7.71 2.90 7.16
N THR A 28 -6.93 3.81 6.56
CA THR A 28 -5.98 4.65 7.32
C THR A 28 -6.66 5.69 8.21
N GLN A 29 -7.95 5.97 7.99
CA GLN A 29 -8.78 6.84 8.84
C GLN A 29 -9.52 6.06 9.96
N GLY A 30 -9.26 4.75 10.10
CA GLY A 30 -9.81 3.94 11.20
C GLY A 30 -11.11 3.20 10.88
N ALA A 31 -11.54 3.13 9.61
CA ALA A 31 -12.71 2.34 9.23
C ALA A 31 -12.55 0.85 9.58
N SER A 32 -13.61 0.19 10.06
CA SER A 32 -13.56 -1.25 10.33
C SER A 32 -13.29 -2.07 9.06
N PHE A 33 -12.72 -3.28 9.20
CA PHE A 33 -12.47 -4.16 8.05
C PHE A 33 -13.78 -4.49 7.31
N ALA A 34 -14.86 -4.73 8.05
CA ALA A 34 -16.18 -4.97 7.47
C ALA A 34 -16.74 -3.77 6.68
N ALA A 35 -16.38 -2.53 7.04
CA ALA A 35 -16.80 -1.35 6.30
C ALA A 35 -16.06 -1.26 4.95
N ILE A 36 -14.74 -1.44 4.95
CA ILE A 36 -13.94 -1.36 3.72
C ILE A 36 -14.23 -2.51 2.75
N CYS A 37 -14.60 -3.71 3.25
CA CYS A 37 -15.05 -4.82 2.41
C CYS A 37 -16.35 -4.52 1.65
N LYS A 38 -17.17 -3.57 2.12
CA LYS A 38 -18.39 -3.14 1.43
C LYS A 38 -18.15 -2.05 0.39
N MET A 39 -16.95 -1.46 0.36
CA MET A 39 -16.60 -0.39 -0.58
C MET A 39 -16.07 -0.94 -1.91
N THR A 40 -15.85 -2.25 -2.02
CA THR A 40 -15.24 -2.89 -3.18
C THR A 40 -15.68 -4.34 -3.32
N ASP A 41 -15.74 -4.85 -4.54
CA ASP A 41 -16.04 -6.26 -4.82
C ASP A 41 -14.80 -7.17 -4.75
N VAL A 42 -13.66 -6.62 -4.33
CA VAL A 42 -12.42 -7.39 -4.16
C VAL A 42 -12.51 -8.28 -2.92
N TYR A 43 -12.22 -9.57 -3.11
CA TYR A 43 -12.14 -10.56 -2.02
C TYR A 43 -11.30 -10.09 -0.83
N GLU A 44 -11.77 -10.39 0.37
CA GLU A 44 -11.18 -9.96 1.64
C GLU A 44 -9.73 -10.45 1.80
N GLY A 45 -9.47 -11.70 1.40
CA GLY A 45 -8.11 -12.24 1.40
C GLY A 45 -7.16 -11.51 0.44
N SER A 46 -7.68 -10.98 -0.68
CA SER A 46 -6.90 -10.14 -1.59
C SER A 46 -6.63 -8.76 -1.00
N LEU A 47 -7.60 -8.17 -0.26
CA LEU A 47 -7.38 -6.93 0.48
C LEU A 47 -6.31 -7.08 1.57
N ILE A 48 -6.35 -8.17 2.35
CA ILE A 48 -5.33 -8.42 3.38
C ILE A 48 -3.94 -8.56 2.74
N ARG A 49 -3.82 -9.32 1.63
CA ARG A 49 -2.56 -9.43 0.88
C ARG A 49 -2.09 -8.09 0.34
N LEU A 50 -3.00 -7.25 -0.13
CA LEU A 50 -2.68 -5.91 -0.62
C LEU A 50 -2.16 -5.02 0.51
N PHE A 51 -2.79 -5.00 1.69
CA PHE A 51 -2.30 -4.22 2.81
C PHE A 51 -0.93 -4.68 3.29
N ARG A 52 -0.65 -5.99 3.32
CA ARG A 52 0.69 -6.51 3.64
C ARG A 52 1.75 -6.10 2.61
N ARG A 53 1.40 -6.10 1.32
CA ARG A 53 2.29 -5.58 0.26
C ARG A 53 2.52 -4.08 0.39
N LEU A 54 1.48 -3.32 0.73
CA LEU A 54 1.58 -1.88 0.97
C LEU A 54 2.43 -1.56 2.19
N GLU A 55 2.30 -2.33 3.28
CA GLU A 55 3.13 -2.22 4.47
C GLU A 55 4.63 -2.36 4.11
N GLU A 56 4.96 -3.41 3.35
CA GLU A 56 6.34 -3.66 2.93
C GLU A 56 6.86 -2.55 2.01
N LEU A 57 6.04 -2.07 1.08
CA LEU A 57 6.40 -0.94 0.21
C LEU A 57 6.69 0.33 1.04
N LEU A 58 5.84 0.67 2.01
CA LEU A 58 6.04 1.83 2.88
C LEU A 58 7.35 1.72 3.67
N ARG A 59 7.68 0.53 4.18
CA ARG A 59 8.94 0.25 4.88
C ARG A 59 10.15 0.47 3.96
N GLN A 60 10.08 -0.01 2.72
CA GLN A 60 11.16 0.16 1.74
C GLN A 60 11.36 1.63 1.36
N ILE A 61 10.27 2.39 1.18
CA ILE A 61 10.36 3.82 0.85
C ILE A 61 10.87 4.64 2.04
N ALA A 62 10.52 4.29 3.29
CA ALA A 62 11.09 4.94 4.48
C ALA A 62 12.63 4.77 4.52
N GLN A 63 13.12 3.55 4.27
CA GLN A 63 14.57 3.29 4.17
C GLN A 63 15.23 4.03 3.00
N ALA A 64 14.57 4.08 1.83
CA ALA A 64 15.07 4.84 0.69
C ALA A 64 15.14 6.35 0.99
N SER A 65 14.15 6.89 1.71
CA SER A 65 14.10 8.30 2.12
C SER A 65 15.23 8.65 3.07
N LYS A 66 15.56 7.73 3.99
CA LYS A 66 16.72 7.83 4.88
C LYS A 66 18.03 7.89 4.10
N VAL A 67 18.22 7.00 3.12
CA VAL A 67 19.42 6.99 2.26
C VAL A 67 19.53 8.27 1.42
N MET A 68 18.40 8.80 0.98
CA MET A 68 18.33 10.08 0.27
C MET A 68 18.66 11.28 1.18
N GLY A 69 18.62 11.11 2.51
CA GLY A 69 18.86 12.17 3.49
C GLY A 69 17.64 13.04 3.77
N SER A 70 16.42 12.58 3.45
CA SER A 70 15.17 13.30 3.72
C SER A 70 14.46 12.71 4.93
N GLU A 71 14.70 13.31 6.09
CA GLU A 71 14.07 12.90 7.35
C GLU A 71 12.56 13.15 7.36
N GLU A 72 12.09 14.24 6.72
CA GLU A 72 10.65 14.53 6.60
C GLU A 72 9.91 13.38 5.90
N LEU A 73 10.46 12.86 4.81
CA LEU A 73 9.86 11.75 4.08
C LEU A 73 9.93 10.44 4.86
N GLU A 74 11.06 10.16 5.51
CA GLU A 74 11.20 9.00 6.40
C GLU A 74 10.09 8.99 7.46
N GLN A 75 9.96 10.08 8.23
CA GLN A 75 8.93 10.22 9.27
C GLN A 75 7.50 10.11 8.70
N LYS A 76 7.26 10.67 7.52
CA LYS A 76 5.95 10.60 6.85
C LYS A 76 5.58 9.17 6.47
N PHE A 77 6.52 8.39 5.95
CA PHE A 77 6.29 6.99 5.58
C PHE A 77 6.18 6.09 6.81
N GLU A 78 6.93 6.34 7.89
CA GLU A 78 6.76 5.65 9.17
C GLU A 78 5.38 5.92 9.80
N ALA A 79 4.90 7.17 9.76
CA ALA A 79 3.56 7.53 10.23
C ALA A 79 2.47 6.85 9.39
N ALA A 80 2.64 6.78 8.06
CA ALA A 80 1.73 6.06 7.17
C ALA A 80 1.71 4.56 7.48
N LEU A 81 2.88 3.96 7.73
CA LEU A 81 3.02 2.56 8.10
C LEU A 81 2.22 2.22 9.37
N GLY A 82 2.31 3.09 10.40
CA GLY A 82 1.56 2.94 11.64
C GLY A 82 0.03 2.99 11.45
N LYS A 83 -0.47 3.75 10.47
CA LYS A 83 -1.90 3.82 10.16
C LYS A 83 -2.40 2.59 9.39
N VAL A 84 -1.56 2.01 8.54
CA VAL A 84 -1.91 0.82 7.73
C VAL A 84 -1.88 -0.45 8.57
N ARG A 85 -0.88 -0.60 9.43
CA ARG A 85 -0.63 -1.83 10.20
C ARG A 85 -1.47 -1.88 11.49
N ARG A 86 -2.73 -2.33 11.39
CA ARG A 86 -3.62 -2.55 12.54
C ARG A 86 -4.54 -3.75 12.38
N ASP A 87 -5.14 -4.18 13.49
CA ASP A 87 -6.17 -5.23 13.56
C ASP A 87 -5.80 -6.49 12.76
N ILE A 88 -6.70 -6.94 11.88
CA ILE A 88 -6.55 -8.16 11.07
C ILE A 88 -5.35 -8.12 10.11
N VAL A 89 -4.91 -6.92 9.69
CA VAL A 89 -3.73 -6.77 8.82
C VAL A 89 -2.45 -7.11 9.60
N ALA A 90 -2.43 -6.79 10.90
CA ALA A 90 -1.29 -7.06 11.79
C ALA A 90 -1.29 -8.49 12.37
N ALA A 91 -2.35 -9.27 12.15
CA ALA A 91 -2.44 -10.64 12.64
C ALA A 91 -1.36 -11.53 12.00
N GLN A 92 -0.68 -12.30 12.85
CA GLN A 92 0.39 -13.21 12.43
C GLN A 92 -0.17 -14.51 11.85
N SER A 93 0.68 -15.25 11.13
CA SER A 93 0.35 -16.61 10.69
C SER A 93 0.16 -17.53 11.90
N LEU A 94 -0.70 -18.53 11.77
CA LEU A 94 -0.86 -19.58 12.79
C LEU A 94 0.32 -20.56 12.85
N TYR A 95 1.22 -20.50 11.84
CA TYR A 95 2.41 -21.35 11.73
C TYR A 95 3.70 -20.66 12.20
N LEU A 96 3.60 -19.50 12.83
CA LEU A 96 4.73 -18.78 13.43
C LEU A 96 4.81 -19.05 14.93
#